data_AF-A0A660ZWB1-F1
#
_entry.id   AF-A0A660ZWB1-F1
#
_cell.length_a   1.000
_cell.length_b   1.000
_cell.length_c   1.000
_cell.angle_alpha   90.00
_cell.angle_beta   90.00
_cell.angle_gamma   90.00
#
_symmetry.space_group_name_H-M   'P 1'
#
loop_
_entity.id
_entity.type
_entity.pdbx_description
1 polymer ?
#
loop_
_entity_poly.entity_id
_entity_poly.type
_entity_poly.pdbx_seq_one_letter_code
_entity_poly.pdbx_strand_id
1 'polypeptide(L)'
;MRQTSGSVVCPECGRLVEIDETRCPFCGRWQPAMFGYSRALQNVFGTLDVSNAILWTCAILYMLSLILDPRAILARGGFMDILSPSGEALLQLGMTSRRLVNHYDLWWTPLSATYLHGSLIHIFFNMMWLRMLGPSLQAMLGPGRFFLLYTISG
;
A
#
# COMPACT_ATOMS: atom_id res chain seq x y z
N MET A 1 -6.54 -20.84 7.28
CA MET A 1 -6.27 -21.72 8.45
C MET A 1 -4.77 -21.81 8.63
N ARG A 2 -4.27 -21.77 9.88
CA ARG A 2 -2.85 -21.94 10.21
C ARG A 2 -2.44 -23.38 9.92
N GLN A 3 -1.37 -23.57 9.15
CA GLN A 3 -0.79 -24.91 8.96
C GLN A 3 0.11 -25.25 10.14
N THR A 4 -0.05 -26.45 10.70
CA THR A 4 0.72 -26.95 11.85
C THR A 4 1.67 -28.08 11.48
N SER A 5 1.61 -28.60 10.24
CA SER A 5 2.45 -29.68 9.74
C SER A 5 2.76 -29.51 8.26
N GLY A 6 3.88 -30.10 7.80
CA GLY A 6 4.35 -30.07 6.42
C GLY A 6 5.59 -29.20 6.21
N SER A 7 5.93 -28.96 4.95
CA SER A 7 7.10 -28.18 4.54
C SER A 7 6.70 -26.87 3.84
N VAL A 8 7.55 -25.87 4.03
CA VAL A 8 7.47 -24.55 3.38
C VAL A 8 8.79 -24.22 2.71
N VAL A 9 8.74 -23.45 1.63
CA VAL A 9 9.95 -22.90 1.01
C VAL A 9 10.40 -21.70 1.83
N CYS A 10 11.63 -21.72 2.35
CA CYS A 10 12.22 -20.59 3.04
C CYS A 10 12.29 -19.38 2.09
N PRO A 11 11.70 -18.22 2.43
CA PRO A 11 11.63 -17.08 1.51
C PRO A 11 12.96 -16.34 1.33
N GLU A 12 14.06 -16.79 1.96
CA GLU A 12 15.38 -16.15 1.86
C GLU A 12 16.35 -17.01 1.05
N CYS A 13 16.46 -18.30 1.39
CA CYS A 13 17.35 -19.22 0.69
C CYS A 13 16.66 -20.15 -0.31
N GLY A 14 15.33 -20.14 -0.40
CA GLY A 14 14.57 -20.97 -1.35
C GLY A 14 14.56 -22.47 -1.03
N ARG A 15 15.16 -22.92 0.10
CA ARG A 15 15.17 -24.33 0.49
C ARG A 15 13.90 -24.72 1.24
N LEU A 16 13.47 -25.97 1.05
CA LEU A 16 12.37 -26.55 1.81
C LEU A 16 12.79 -26.77 3.27
N VAL A 17 11.99 -26.26 4.19
CA VAL A 17 12.16 -26.39 5.65
C VAL A 17 10.83 -26.80 6.26
N GLU A 18 10.87 -27.42 7.44
CA GLU A 18 9.66 -27.79 8.17
C GLU A 18 8.92 -26.56 8.71
N ILE A 19 7.59 -26.68 8.87
CA ILE A 19 6.72 -25.59 9.34
C ILE A 19 6.95 -25.22 10.82
N ASP A 20 7.35 -26.20 11.62
CA ASP A 20 7.55 -26.04 13.07
C ASP A 20 8.86 -25.30 13.39
N GLU A 21 9.77 -25.27 12.42
CA GLU A 21 11.14 -24.82 12.63
C GLU A 21 11.20 -23.33 12.98
N THR A 22 11.77 -23.03 14.15
CA THR A 22 11.88 -21.63 14.63
C THR A 22 12.93 -20.82 13.87
N ARG A 23 13.96 -21.47 13.30
CA ARG A 23 14.99 -20.84 12.48
C ARG A 23 15.37 -21.75 11.31
N CYS A 24 15.45 -21.20 10.11
CA CYS A 24 15.87 -21.96 8.93
C CYS A 24 17.27 -22.58 9.15
N PRO A 25 17.43 -23.91 9.07
CA PRO A 25 18.71 -24.59 9.32
C PRO A 25 19.77 -24.26 8.25
N PHE A 26 19.38 -23.67 7.12
CA PHE A 26 20.27 -23.39 6.00
C PHE A 26 20.79 -21.95 5.96
N CYS A 27 19.97 -20.96 6.32
CA CYS A 27 20.35 -19.54 6.23
C CYS A 27 20.13 -18.79 7.55
N GLY A 28 19.59 -19.43 8.59
CA GLY A 28 19.35 -18.81 9.88
C GLY A 28 18.12 -17.89 9.95
N ARG A 29 17.32 -17.78 8.87
CA ARG A 29 16.10 -16.96 8.85
C ARG A 29 15.21 -17.29 10.03
N TRP A 30 14.85 -16.29 10.83
CA TRP A 30 13.88 -16.46 11.90
C TRP A 30 12.48 -16.73 11.35
N GLN A 31 11.85 -17.80 11.83
CA GLN A 31 10.51 -18.26 11.48
C GLN A 31 10.20 -18.29 9.98
N PRO A 32 10.84 -19.21 9.23
CA PRO A 32 10.64 -19.32 7.78
C PRO A 32 9.18 -19.59 7.38
N ALA A 33 8.38 -20.21 8.26
CA ALA A 33 6.96 -20.49 8.04
C ALA A 33 6.01 -19.35 8.43
N MET A 34 6.50 -18.21 8.93
CA MET A 34 5.68 -17.11 9.48
C MET A 34 4.55 -17.62 10.39
N PHE A 35 4.91 -18.40 11.41
CA PHE A 35 3.98 -19.05 12.35
C PHE A 35 2.93 -20.00 11.73
N GLY A 36 3.16 -20.50 10.51
CA GLY A 36 2.23 -21.39 9.79
C GLY A 36 1.23 -20.65 8.89
N TYR A 37 1.40 -19.34 8.68
CA TYR A 37 0.57 -18.54 7.77
C TYR A 37 1.19 -18.34 6.39
N SER A 38 2.41 -18.83 6.14
CA SER A 38 3.11 -18.64 4.87
C SER A 38 2.28 -19.02 3.64
N ARG A 39 1.60 -20.18 3.65
CA ARG A 39 0.71 -20.60 2.54
C ARG A 39 -0.57 -19.77 2.45
N ALA A 40 -1.16 -19.37 3.57
CA ALA A 40 -2.33 -18.51 3.56
C ALA A 40 -1.98 -17.13 2.95
N LEU A 41 -0.82 -16.59 3.30
CA LEU A 41 -0.29 -15.36 2.69
C LEU A 41 0.07 -15.56 1.22
N GLN A 42 0.67 -16.69 0.82
CA GLN A 42 0.93 -16.98 -0.59
C GLN A 42 -0.35 -17.14 -1.41
N ASN A 43 -1.41 -17.73 -0.86
CA ASN A 43 -2.67 -17.86 -1.56
C ASN A 43 -3.39 -16.51 -1.74
N VAL A 44 -3.20 -15.57 -0.80
CA VAL A 44 -3.78 -14.23 -0.86
C VAL A 44 -2.93 -13.28 -1.71
N PHE A 45 -1.60 -13.31 -1.55
CA PHE A 45 -0.68 -12.30 -2.11
C PHE A 45 0.30 -12.84 -3.15
N GLY A 46 0.41 -14.16 -3.34
CA GLY A 46 1.47 -14.78 -4.15
C GLY A 46 1.36 -14.51 -5.66
N THR A 47 0.19 -14.10 -6.14
CA THR A 47 -0.05 -13.70 -7.54
C THR A 47 -0.48 -12.23 -7.65
N LEU A 48 -0.66 -11.52 -6.55
CA LEU A 48 -1.12 -10.13 -6.57
C LEU A 48 0.05 -9.20 -6.89
N ASP A 49 -0.09 -8.47 -7.98
CA ASP A 49 0.72 -7.29 -8.25
C ASP A 49 0.24 -6.15 -7.35
N VAL A 50 0.77 -6.12 -6.13
CA VAL A 50 0.45 -5.13 -5.10
C VAL A 50 0.76 -3.71 -5.60
N SER A 51 1.85 -3.53 -6.34
CA SER A 51 2.19 -2.24 -6.96
C SER A 51 1.07 -1.75 -7.88
N ASN A 52 0.56 -2.62 -8.76
CA ASN A 52 -0.57 -2.27 -9.61
C ASN A 52 -1.87 -2.07 -8.83
N ALA A 53 -2.11 -2.85 -7.77
CA ALA A 53 -3.29 -2.67 -6.91
C ALA A 53 -3.30 -1.29 -6.22
N ILE A 54 -2.16 -0.86 -5.70
CA ILE A 54 -1.98 0.48 -5.11
C ILE A 54 -2.22 1.56 -6.17
N LEU A 55 -1.61 1.42 -7.35
CA LEU A 55 -1.78 2.36 -8.46
C LEU A 55 -3.25 2.55 -8.81
N TRP A 56 -3.99 1.46 -9.02
CA TRP A 56 -5.41 1.53 -9.35
C TRP A 56 -6.23 2.11 -8.20
N THR A 57 -5.92 1.78 -6.95
CA THR A 57 -6.59 2.36 -5.78
C THR A 57 -6.43 3.88 -5.75
N CYS A 58 -5.21 4.38 -5.89
CA CYS A 58 -4.92 5.81 -5.95
C CYS A 58 -5.61 6.50 -7.13
N ALA A 59 -5.57 5.88 -8.32
CA ALA A 59 -6.23 6.41 -9.51
C ALA A 59 -7.76 6.49 -9.34
N ILE A 60 -8.38 5.44 -8.80
CA ILE A 60 -9.83 5.41 -8.54
C ILE A 60 -10.21 6.46 -7.50
N LEU A 61 -9.50 6.56 -6.37
CA LEU A 61 -9.80 7.54 -5.33
C LEU A 61 -9.63 8.99 -5.83
N TYR A 62 -8.63 9.24 -6.66
CA TYR A 62 -8.46 10.54 -7.31
C TYR A 62 -9.58 10.86 -8.31
N MET A 63 -10.01 9.89 -9.12
CA MET A 63 -11.16 10.10 -10.01
C MET A 63 -12.46 10.34 -9.21
N LEU A 64 -12.66 9.61 -8.11
CA LEU A 64 -13.79 9.82 -7.22
C LEU A 64 -13.75 11.20 -6.56
N SER A 65 -12.59 11.68 -6.12
CA SER A 65 -12.48 13.01 -5.51
C SER A 65 -12.83 14.14 -6.49
N LEU A 66 -12.48 13.99 -7.77
CA LEU A 66 -12.89 14.93 -8.83
C LEU A 66 -14.39 14.88 -9.13
N ILE A 67 -15.00 13.69 -9.07
CA ILE A 67 -16.45 13.52 -9.33
C ILE A 67 -17.29 14.07 -8.17
N LEU A 68 -16.81 13.97 -6.93
CA LEU A 68 -17.52 14.47 -5.74
C LEU A 68 -17.72 15.99 -5.77
N ASP A 69 -16.76 16.73 -6.29
CA ASP A 69 -16.89 18.18 -6.48
C ASP A 69 -16.29 18.67 -7.81
N PRO A 70 -17.06 18.57 -8.90
CA PRO A 70 -16.59 18.99 -10.22
C PRO A 70 -16.34 20.50 -10.34
N ARG A 71 -16.86 21.31 -9.40
CA ARG A 71 -16.71 22.76 -9.44
C ARG A 71 -15.27 23.18 -9.15
N ALA A 72 -14.58 22.39 -8.32
CA ALA A 72 -13.17 22.58 -7.99
C ALA A 72 -12.26 22.48 -9.22
N ILE A 73 -12.64 21.67 -10.23
CA ILE A 73 -11.89 21.49 -11.48
C ILE A 73 -11.78 22.79 -12.27
N LEU A 74 -12.84 23.63 -12.22
CA LEU A 74 -12.91 24.90 -12.92
C LEU A 74 -12.31 26.06 -12.11
N ALA A 75 -11.90 25.81 -10.87
CA ALA A 75 -11.23 26.82 -10.06
C ALA A 75 -9.88 27.16 -10.71
N ARG A 76 -9.63 28.47 -10.92
CA ARG A 76 -8.35 28.94 -11.46
C ARG A 76 -7.28 28.81 -10.38
N GLY A 77 -6.22 28.06 -10.69
CA GLY A 77 -5.04 27.92 -9.84
C GLY A 77 -3.74 27.89 -10.67
N GLY A 78 -2.61 27.71 -9.97
CA GLY A 78 -1.29 27.60 -10.61
C GLY A 78 -1.08 26.24 -11.29
N PHE A 79 0.13 26.01 -11.79
CA PHE A 79 0.51 24.73 -12.42
C PHE A 79 0.27 23.51 -11.51
N MET A 80 0.43 23.68 -10.19
CA MET A 80 0.20 22.60 -9.20
C MET A 80 -1.27 22.32 -8.92
N ASP A 81 -2.19 23.17 -9.38
CA ASP A 81 -3.63 23.08 -9.09
C ASP A 81 -4.44 22.52 -10.28
N ILE A 82 -3.76 22.13 -11.36
CA ILE A 82 -4.41 21.54 -12.54
C ILE A 82 -5.16 20.26 -12.12
N LEU A 83 -6.49 20.25 -12.35
CA LEU A 83 -7.42 19.20 -11.92
C LEU A 83 -7.26 18.87 -10.42
N SER A 84 -7.28 19.89 -9.57
CA SER A 84 -7.24 19.72 -8.12
C SER A 84 -8.65 19.43 -7.55
N PRO A 85 -8.86 18.34 -6.79
CA PRO A 85 -10.09 18.13 -6.02
C PRO A 85 -10.20 19.13 -4.87
N SER A 86 -11.43 19.43 -4.43
CA SER A 86 -11.63 20.31 -3.27
C SER A 86 -11.20 19.66 -1.96
N GLY A 87 -10.88 20.51 -0.97
CA GLY A 87 -10.58 20.06 0.39
C GLY A 87 -11.74 19.27 0.99
N GLU A 88 -12.98 19.70 0.78
CA GLU A 88 -14.18 18.99 1.22
C GLU A 88 -14.29 17.58 0.61
N ALA A 89 -14.05 17.42 -0.69
CA ALA A 89 -14.07 16.11 -1.35
C ALA A 89 -12.98 15.19 -0.78
N LEU A 90 -11.76 15.72 -0.56
CA LEU A 90 -10.66 14.98 0.05
C LEU A 90 -10.96 14.60 1.51
N LEU A 91 -11.57 15.50 2.29
CA LEU A 91 -11.96 15.23 3.68
C LEU A 91 -12.98 14.09 3.76
N GLN A 92 -13.98 14.05 2.87
CA GLN A 92 -14.95 12.97 2.81
C GLN A 92 -14.31 11.60 2.49
N LEU A 93 -13.24 11.61 1.71
CA LEU A 93 -12.49 10.40 1.34
C LEU A 93 -11.40 10.00 2.35
N GLY A 94 -11.25 10.75 3.45
CA GLY A 94 -10.30 10.42 4.53
C GLY A 94 -8.97 11.17 4.45
N MET A 95 -8.97 12.41 3.96
CA MET A 95 -7.81 13.31 4.10
C MET A 95 -7.48 13.51 5.58
N THR A 96 -6.19 13.59 5.87
CA THR A 96 -5.69 13.79 7.23
C THR A 96 -5.26 15.23 7.48
N SER A 97 -5.31 15.64 8.75
CA SER A 97 -4.66 16.87 9.23
C SER A 97 -4.35 16.71 10.71
N ARG A 98 -3.36 17.45 11.21
CA ARG A 98 -3.04 17.46 12.66
C ARG A 98 -4.25 17.80 13.51
N ARG A 99 -5.14 18.68 13.02
CA ARG A 99 -6.37 19.04 13.72
C ARG A 99 -7.37 17.87 13.77
N LEU A 100 -7.54 17.16 12.66
CA LEU A 100 -8.44 16.00 12.56
C LEU A 100 -8.02 14.88 13.51
N VAL A 101 -6.73 14.58 13.55
CA VAL A 101 -6.19 13.52 14.42
C VAL A 101 -6.31 13.92 15.90
N ASN A 102 -5.89 15.13 16.28
CA ASN A 102 -5.78 15.51 17.69
C ASN A 102 -7.09 15.94 18.34
N HIS A 103 -8.05 16.46 17.58
CA HIS A 103 -9.29 17.02 18.13
C HIS A 103 -10.55 16.20 17.81
N TYR A 104 -10.48 15.29 16.83
CA TYR A 104 -11.63 14.48 16.43
C TYR A 104 -11.33 12.96 16.48
N ASP A 105 -10.21 12.57 17.11
CA ASP A 105 -9.79 11.17 17.31
C ASP A 105 -9.74 10.32 16.02
N LEU A 106 -9.52 10.97 14.88
CA LEU A 106 -9.45 10.32 13.57
C LEU A 106 -8.05 9.74 13.30
N TRP A 107 -7.55 8.88 14.20
CA TRP A 107 -6.18 8.33 14.14
C TRP A 107 -5.90 7.47 12.90
N TRP A 108 -6.95 6.99 12.21
CA TRP A 108 -6.82 6.18 11.00
C TRP A 108 -6.61 7.03 9.74
N THR A 109 -6.89 8.34 9.76
CA THR A 109 -6.80 9.18 8.56
C THR A 109 -5.40 9.28 7.95
N PRO A 110 -4.28 9.17 8.68
CA PRO A 110 -2.97 9.05 8.05
C PRO A 110 -2.91 7.88 7.06
N LEU A 111 -3.48 6.72 7.42
CA LEU A 111 -3.46 5.53 6.57
C LEU A 111 -4.29 5.70 5.30
N SER A 112 -5.44 6.36 5.38
CA SER A 112 -6.27 6.64 4.19
C SER A 112 -5.67 7.76 3.34
N ALA A 113 -5.09 8.78 3.97
CA ALA A 113 -4.53 9.95 3.29
C ALA A 113 -3.36 9.57 2.37
N THR A 114 -2.59 8.52 2.69
CA THR A 114 -1.53 7.96 1.84
C THR A 114 -1.99 7.64 0.42
N TYR A 115 -3.28 7.35 0.20
CA TYR A 115 -3.82 7.00 -1.12
C TYR A 115 -4.51 8.18 -1.84
N LEU A 116 -4.69 9.31 -1.16
CA LEU A 116 -5.36 10.48 -1.70
C LEU A 116 -4.37 11.45 -2.36
N HIS A 117 -4.80 12.08 -3.45
CA HIS A 117 -3.96 12.97 -4.23
C HIS A 117 -4.66 14.31 -4.48
N GLY A 118 -3.91 15.39 -4.38
CA GLY A 118 -4.43 16.76 -4.42
C GLY A 118 -4.36 17.47 -5.76
N SER A 119 -3.79 16.86 -6.82
CA SER A 119 -3.83 17.41 -8.17
C SER A 119 -3.30 16.40 -9.20
N LEU A 120 -3.50 16.71 -10.49
CA LEU A 120 -3.03 15.87 -11.59
C LEU A 120 -1.51 15.70 -11.59
N ILE A 121 -0.79 16.79 -11.39
CA ILE A 121 0.68 16.77 -11.35
C ILE A 121 1.15 15.94 -10.15
N HIS A 122 0.49 16.09 -8.99
CA HIS A 122 0.83 15.34 -7.79
C HIS A 122 0.62 13.83 -7.96
N ILE A 123 -0.52 13.38 -8.49
CA ILE A 123 -0.75 11.95 -8.75
C ILE A 123 0.15 11.42 -9.86
N PHE A 124 0.39 12.18 -10.92
CA PHE A 124 1.25 11.77 -12.02
C PHE A 124 2.65 11.38 -11.54
N PHE A 125 3.31 12.25 -10.77
CA PHE A 125 4.67 11.97 -10.30
C PHE A 125 4.70 10.81 -9.29
N ASN A 126 3.74 10.74 -8.36
CA ASN A 126 3.68 9.62 -7.42
C ASN A 126 3.50 8.28 -8.14
N MET A 127 2.56 8.21 -9.10
CA MET A 127 2.30 6.97 -9.83
C MET A 127 3.41 6.63 -10.82
N MET A 128 4.10 7.62 -11.40
CA MET A 128 5.31 7.42 -12.18
C MET A 128 6.39 6.73 -11.35
N TRP A 129 6.71 7.28 -10.17
CA TRP A 129 7.70 6.70 -9.27
C TRP A 129 7.29 5.33 -8.74
N LEU A 130 6.01 5.15 -8.38
CA LEU A 130 5.48 3.85 -7.99
C LEU A 130 5.64 2.82 -9.11
N ARG A 131 5.39 3.19 -10.36
CA ARG A 131 5.55 2.28 -11.50
C ARG A 131 7.02 1.97 -11.82
N MET A 132 7.93 2.92 -11.60
CA MET A 132 9.37 2.72 -11.82
C MET A 132 10.04 1.90 -10.72
N LEU A 133 9.67 2.13 -9.45
CA LEU A 133 10.35 1.53 -8.29
C LEU A 133 9.56 0.38 -7.66
N GLY A 134 8.23 0.42 -7.73
CA GLY A 134 7.32 -0.51 -7.07
C GLY A 134 7.56 -1.98 -7.44
N PRO A 135 7.62 -2.36 -8.73
CA PRO A 135 7.90 -3.75 -9.11
C PRO A 135 9.23 -4.27 -8.57
N SER A 136 10.29 -3.46 -8.64
CA SER A 136 11.62 -3.81 -8.13
C SER A 136 11.61 -3.97 -6.60
N LEU A 137 10.99 -3.04 -5.88
CA LEU A 137 10.84 -3.11 -4.43
C LEU A 137 9.98 -4.30 -4.00
N GLN A 138 8.89 -4.57 -4.71
CA GLN A 138 8.02 -5.72 -4.46
C GLN A 138 8.76 -7.04 -4.69
N ALA A 139 9.57 -7.15 -5.74
CA ALA A 139 10.39 -8.34 -6.00
C ALA A 139 11.42 -8.59 -4.89
N MET A 140 12.01 -7.54 -4.33
CA MET A 140 12.99 -7.65 -3.24
C MET A 140 12.36 -7.93 -1.87
N LEU A 141 11.25 -7.26 -1.54
CA LEU A 141 10.65 -7.31 -0.21
C LEU A 141 9.58 -8.41 -0.06
N GLY A 142 8.98 -8.80 -1.18
CA GLY A 142 7.73 -9.55 -1.25
C GLY A 142 6.49 -8.64 -1.13
N PRO A 143 5.32 -9.11 -1.59
CA PRO A 143 4.10 -8.31 -1.72
C PRO A 143 3.61 -7.72 -0.39
N GLY A 144 3.60 -8.50 0.69
CA GLY A 144 3.11 -8.04 1.99
C GLY A 144 4.00 -6.96 2.64
N ARG A 145 5.33 -7.11 2.56
CA ARG A 145 6.26 -6.10 3.10
C ARG A 145 6.25 -4.83 2.27
N PHE A 146 6.13 -4.95 0.95
CA PHE A 146 5.98 -3.81 0.07
C PHE A 146 4.70 -3.02 0.36
N PHE A 147 3.56 -3.71 0.55
CA PHE A 147 2.31 -3.07 0.94
C PHE A 147 2.44 -2.29 2.26
N LEU A 148 3.02 -2.92 3.29
CA LEU A 148 3.22 -2.27 4.60
C LEU A 148 4.17 -1.07 4.50
N LEU A 149 5.27 -1.20 3.75
CA LEU A 149 6.21 -0.11 3.53
C LEU A 149 5.50 1.08 2.90
N TYR A 150 4.76 0.87 1.80
CA TYR A 150 4.01 1.93 1.13
C TYR A 150 3.03 2.62 2.09
N THR A 151 2.21 1.83 2.79
CA THR A 151 1.12 2.33 3.66
C THR A 151 1.64 3.12 4.86
N ILE A 152 2.80 2.76 5.42
CA ILE A 152 3.35 3.41 6.63
C ILE A 152 4.26 4.60 6.26
N SER A 153 4.85 4.60 5.06
CA SER A 153 5.79 5.65 4.65
C SER A 153 5.16 6.92 4.07
N GLY A 154 3.92 6.83 3.57
CA GLY A 154 3.23 7.96 2.96
C GLY A 154 2.44 8.78 3.96
#